data_AF-A0A429DPC8-F1
#
_entry.id   AF-A0A429DPC8-F1
#
_cell.length_a   1.000
_cell.length_b   1.000
_cell.length_c   1.000
_cell.angle_alpha   90.00
_cell.angle_beta   90.00
_cell.angle_gamma   90.00
#
_symmetry.space_group_name_H-M   'P 1'
#
loop_
_entity.id
_entity.type
_entity.pdbx_description
1 polymer ?
#
loop_
_entity_poly.entity_id
_entity_poly.type
_entity_poly.pdbx_seq_one_letter_code
_entity_poly.pdbx_strand_id
1 'polypeptide(L)'
;MADQAATLLEALPDLAGRAVLVVGCGDGRYPRLFRREGARRVVGVDADQASIAAAQREEERDPVGISYEVHQLARLPVMGAFDVVVAFLDSPAHLDRVAASLVTGGLLVVVATNGLNLEEGLRDNGFQDLVLRRHESGDVHSARKTG
;
A
#
# COMPACT_ATOMS: atom_id res chain seq x y z
N MET A 1 20.25 7.10 10.53
CA MET A 1 18.77 7.02 10.57
C MET A 1 18.35 6.65 9.16
N ALA A 2 17.68 5.52 8.98
CA ALA A 2 17.19 5.13 7.67
C ALA A 2 16.06 6.08 7.26
N ASP A 3 15.86 6.33 5.97
CA ASP A 3 14.65 7.01 5.50
C ASP A 3 13.47 6.02 5.58
N GLN A 4 12.27 6.49 5.92
CA GLN A 4 11.06 5.65 5.95
C GLN A 4 10.82 4.97 4.58
N ALA A 5 11.20 5.64 3.49
CA ALA A 5 11.14 5.06 2.15
C ALA A 5 12.09 3.86 1.99
N ALA A 6 13.30 3.90 2.55
CA ALA A 6 14.24 2.78 2.49
C ALA A 6 13.70 1.56 3.25
N THR A 7 13.16 1.77 4.46
CA THR A 7 12.56 0.69 5.25
C THR A 7 11.35 0.06 4.53
N LEU A 8 10.52 0.89 3.88
CA LEU A 8 9.40 0.41 3.08
C LEU A 8 9.87 -0.41 1.88
N LEU A 9 10.88 0.06 1.15
CA LEU A 9 11.46 -0.68 0.01
C LEU A 9 12.06 -2.02 0.43
N GLU A 10 12.70 -2.12 1.60
CA GLU A 10 13.21 -3.39 2.14
C GLU A 10 12.10 -4.37 2.54
N ALA A 11 10.89 -3.89 2.82
CA ALA A 11 9.72 -4.73 3.09
C ALA A 11 9.04 -5.19 1.80
N LEU A 12 9.33 -4.52 0.67
CA LEU A 12 8.74 -4.82 -0.62
C LEU A 12 9.56 -5.88 -1.36
N PRO A 13 8.91 -6.67 -2.22
CA PRO A 13 9.61 -7.56 -3.11
C PRO A 13 9.97 -6.76 -4.40
N ASP A 14 10.85 -7.28 -5.27
CA ASP A 14 11.21 -6.61 -6.55
C ASP A 14 9.99 -6.13 -7.37
N LEU A 15 9.79 -4.83 -7.51
CA LEU A 15 8.57 -4.32 -8.12
C LEU A 15 8.53 -4.50 -9.66
N ALA A 16 9.63 -4.89 -10.30
CA ALA A 16 9.69 -5.11 -11.74
C ALA A 16 8.53 -5.99 -12.25
N GLY A 17 7.69 -5.43 -13.12
CA GLY A 17 6.59 -6.16 -13.73
C GLY A 17 5.36 -6.39 -12.82
N ARG A 18 5.36 -5.89 -11.57
CA ARG A 18 4.26 -6.08 -10.62
C ARG A 18 3.19 -5.00 -10.69
N ALA A 19 1.95 -5.39 -10.41
CA ALA A 19 0.84 -4.47 -10.19
C ALA A 19 0.76 -4.12 -8.69
N VAL A 20 0.81 -2.82 -8.37
CA VAL A 20 0.80 -2.31 -7.00
C VAL A 20 -0.44 -1.43 -6.75
N LEU A 21 -1.15 -1.67 -5.65
CA LEU A 21 -2.17 -0.75 -5.13
C LEU A 21 -1.62 -0.06 -3.88
N VAL A 22 -1.76 1.26 -3.79
CA VAL A 22 -1.36 2.05 -2.63
C VAL A 22 -2.60 2.66 -1.98
N VAL A 23 -2.91 2.26 -0.75
CA VAL A 23 -4.06 2.74 0.04
C VAL A 23 -3.59 3.76 1.06
N GLY A 24 -4.22 4.93 1.10
CA GLY A 24 -3.70 6.09 1.84
C GLY A 24 -2.50 6.70 1.12
N CYS A 25 -2.60 6.89 -0.21
CA CYS A 25 -1.46 7.28 -1.03
C CYS A 25 -1.06 8.76 -0.92
N GLY A 26 -1.89 9.59 -0.27
CA GLY A 26 -1.68 11.03 -0.15
C GLY A 26 -1.49 11.70 -1.51
N ASP A 27 -0.43 12.52 -1.61
CA ASP A 27 -0.05 13.29 -2.80
C ASP A 27 0.66 12.47 -3.89
N GLY A 28 0.79 11.15 -3.72
CA GLY A 28 1.37 10.27 -4.72
C GLY A 28 2.88 10.04 -4.61
N ARG A 29 3.56 10.49 -3.53
CA ARG A 29 5.01 10.22 -3.31
C ARG A 29 5.39 8.75 -3.53
N TYR A 30 4.72 7.81 -2.85
CA TYR A 30 5.03 6.38 -2.93
C TYR A 30 4.58 5.72 -4.22
N PRO A 31 3.37 5.98 -4.76
CA PRO A 31 3.01 5.53 -6.10
C PRO A 31 4.06 5.86 -7.18
N ARG A 32 4.58 7.10 -7.18
CA ARG A 32 5.65 7.52 -8.12
C ARG A 32 6.96 6.82 -7.87
N LEU A 33 7.34 6.61 -6.60
CA LEU A 33 8.50 5.78 -6.25
C LEU A 33 8.36 4.36 -6.83
N PHE A 34 7.23 3.71 -6.62
CA PHE A 34 7.01 2.33 -7.10
C PHE A 34 7.02 2.21 -8.62
N ARG A 35 6.55 3.24 -9.34
CA ARG A 35 6.74 3.32 -10.81
C ARG A 35 8.21 3.42 -11.20
N ARG A 36 9.01 4.19 -10.47
CA ARG A 36 10.47 4.30 -10.71
C ARG A 36 11.20 2.99 -10.41
N GLU A 37 10.73 2.22 -9.44
CA GLU A 37 11.21 0.86 -9.12
C GLU A 37 10.71 -0.23 -10.09
N GLY A 38 10.04 0.15 -11.19
CA GLY A 38 9.69 -0.78 -12.27
C GLY A 38 8.34 -1.50 -12.16
N ALA A 39 7.48 -1.11 -11.21
CA ALA A 39 6.10 -1.61 -11.15
C ALA A 39 5.38 -1.38 -12.50
N ARG A 40 4.79 -2.42 -13.11
CA ARG A 40 4.11 -2.29 -14.41
C ARG A 40 2.84 -1.46 -14.36
N ARG A 41 2.16 -1.45 -13.21
CA ARG A 41 0.89 -0.77 -12.97
C ARG A 41 0.87 -0.32 -11.52
N VAL A 42 0.52 0.94 -11.28
CA VAL A 42 0.32 1.46 -9.93
C VAL A 42 -1.00 2.21 -9.88
N VAL A 43 -1.79 1.94 -8.84
CA VAL A 43 -3.01 2.70 -8.52
C VAL A 43 -2.86 3.26 -7.11
N GLY A 44 -3.10 4.56 -6.95
CA GLY A 44 -3.14 5.23 -5.65
C GLY A 44 -4.57 5.56 -5.25
N VAL A 45 -4.94 5.28 -4.00
CA VAL A 45 -6.23 5.70 -3.45
C VAL A 45 -6.05 6.42 -2.11
N ASP A 46 -6.85 7.45 -1.89
CA ASP A 46 -6.90 8.19 -0.63
C ASP A 46 -8.32 8.73 -0.39
N ALA A 47 -8.66 8.98 0.87
CA ALA A 47 -9.94 9.59 1.22
C ALA A 47 -9.92 11.12 1.05
N ASP A 48 -8.73 11.74 1.11
CA ASP A 48 -8.57 13.18 0.95
C ASP A 48 -8.57 13.59 -0.53
N GLN A 49 -9.66 14.25 -0.93
CA GLN A 49 -9.83 14.77 -2.28
C GLN A 49 -8.75 15.78 -2.67
N ALA A 50 -8.25 16.58 -1.72
CA ALA A 50 -7.24 17.59 -2.01
C ALA A 50 -5.90 16.94 -2.36
N SER A 51 -5.49 15.91 -1.60
CA SER A 51 -4.29 15.12 -1.87
C SER A 51 -4.37 14.39 -3.21
N ILE A 52 -5.49 13.74 -3.53
CA ILE A 52 -5.67 13.09 -4.84
C ILE A 52 -5.64 14.10 -5.99
N ALA A 53 -6.27 15.26 -5.83
CA ALA A 53 -6.20 16.32 -6.84
C ALA A 53 -4.77 16.82 -7.05
N ALA A 54 -3.95 16.91 -5.98
CA ALA A 54 -2.53 17.26 -6.10
C ALA A 54 -1.74 16.16 -6.85
N ALA A 55 -1.97 14.89 -6.52
CA ALA A 55 -1.34 13.74 -7.17
C ALA A 55 -1.68 13.67 -8.68
N GLN A 56 -2.94 13.93 -9.03
CA GLN A 56 -3.41 13.97 -10.42
C GLN A 56 -2.77 15.12 -11.20
N ARG A 57 -2.67 16.33 -10.62
CA ARG A 57 -1.97 17.46 -11.26
C ARG A 57 -0.49 17.16 -11.49
N GLU A 58 0.17 16.48 -10.56
CA GLU A 58 1.56 16.07 -10.73
C GLU A 58 1.69 15.02 -11.84
N GLU A 59 0.75 14.08 -11.93
CA GLU A 59 0.69 13.10 -13.01
C GLU A 59 0.42 13.74 -14.38
N GLU A 60 -0.40 14.77 -14.45
CA GLU A 60 -0.61 15.55 -15.68
C GLU A 60 0.66 16.31 -16.10
N ARG A 61 1.42 16.81 -15.12
CA ARG A 61 2.66 17.58 -15.35
C ARG A 61 3.84 16.70 -15.75
N ASP A 62 3.99 15.54 -15.11
CA ASP A 62 5.08 14.58 -15.32
C ASP A 62 4.48 13.15 -15.36
N PRO A 63 3.94 12.73 -16.51
CA PRO A 63 3.18 11.48 -16.61
C PRO A 63 4.10 10.26 -16.51
N VAL A 64 3.81 9.41 -15.54
CA VAL A 64 4.48 8.12 -15.33
C VAL A 64 3.51 6.94 -15.42
N GLY A 65 2.23 7.17 -15.69
CA GLY A 65 1.18 6.18 -15.90
C GLY A 65 0.50 5.68 -14.62
N ILE A 66 0.28 6.55 -13.63
CA ILE A 66 -0.41 6.19 -12.37
C ILE A 66 -1.87 6.62 -12.44
N SER A 67 -2.77 5.77 -11.96
CA SER A 67 -4.18 6.14 -11.74
C SER A 67 -4.41 6.50 -10.27
N TYR A 68 -5.12 7.60 -10.02
CA TYR A 68 -5.45 8.06 -8.67
C TYR A 68 -6.96 8.19 -8.50
N GLU A 69 -7.50 7.63 -7.42
CA GLU A 69 -8.93 7.63 -7.13
C GLU A 69 -9.23 8.03 -5.67
N VAL A 70 -10.36 8.70 -5.46
CA VAL A 70 -10.82 9.05 -4.11
C VAL A 70 -11.67 7.93 -3.56
N HIS A 71 -11.21 7.25 -2.51
CA HIS A 71 -11.95 6.21 -1.82
C HIS A 71 -11.72 6.26 -0.31
N GLN A 72 -12.81 6.19 0.46
CA GLN A 72 -12.73 5.93 1.89
C GLN A 72 -12.47 4.44 2.12
N LEU A 73 -11.58 4.11 3.05
CA LEU A 73 -11.22 2.73 3.37
C LEU A 73 -12.45 1.86 3.71
N ALA A 74 -13.39 2.39 4.49
CA ALA A 74 -14.63 1.69 4.85
C ALA A 74 -15.56 1.38 3.66
N ARG A 75 -15.33 1.99 2.50
CA ARG A 75 -16.11 1.83 1.27
C ARG A 75 -15.24 1.52 0.05
N LEU A 76 -13.98 1.12 0.26
CA LEU A 76 -13.05 0.78 -0.80
C LEU A 76 -13.63 -0.39 -1.62
N PRO A 77 -13.88 -0.22 -2.94
CA PRO A 77 -14.30 -1.32 -3.79
C PRO A 77 -13.11 -2.22 -4.14
N VAL A 78 -13.38 -3.35 -4.78
CA VAL A 78 -12.32 -4.17 -5.38
C VAL A 78 -11.73 -3.39 -6.56
N MET A 79 -10.47 -3.00 -6.46
CA MET A 79 -9.75 -2.14 -7.42
C MET A 79 -9.14 -2.91 -8.61
N GLY A 80 -9.45 -4.20 -8.69
CA GLY A 80 -8.84 -5.19 -9.59
C GLY A 80 -7.92 -6.16 -8.84
N ALA A 81 -7.03 -6.81 -9.58
CA ALA A 81 -6.06 -7.76 -9.05
C ALA A 81 -4.66 -7.14 -8.98
N PHE A 82 -4.02 -7.21 -7.82
CA PHE A 82 -2.69 -6.68 -7.56
C PHE A 82 -1.78 -7.72 -6.92
N ASP A 83 -0.50 -7.68 -7.29
CA ASP A 83 0.55 -8.54 -6.75
C ASP A 83 1.02 -8.05 -5.37
N VAL A 84 0.96 -6.73 -5.17
CA VAL A 84 1.32 -6.05 -3.92
C VAL A 84 0.27 -5.00 -3.57
N VAL A 85 -0.12 -4.95 -2.30
CA VAL A 85 -0.88 -3.82 -1.74
C VAL A 85 -0.02 -3.18 -0.66
N VAL A 86 0.17 -1.86 -0.73
CA VAL A 86 0.80 -1.05 0.32
C VAL A 86 -0.27 -0.20 0.97
N ALA A 87 -0.42 -0.23 2.28
CA ALA A 87 -1.46 0.50 2.98
C ALA A 87 -0.89 1.31 4.15
N PHE A 88 -1.23 2.60 4.18
CA PHE A 88 -0.92 3.49 5.29
C PHE A 88 -2.12 3.52 6.24
N LEU A 89 -2.06 2.72 7.31
CA LEU A 89 -3.16 2.56 8.27
C LEU A 89 -2.64 2.12 9.64
N ASP A 90 -3.38 2.51 10.67
CA ASP A 90 -3.05 2.32 12.08
C ASP A 90 -3.96 1.28 12.78
N SER A 91 -4.91 0.69 12.06
CA SER A 91 -5.94 -0.18 12.64
C SER A 91 -6.33 -1.33 11.71
N PRO A 92 -6.53 -2.55 12.24
CA PRO A 92 -6.89 -3.71 11.43
C PRO A 92 -8.34 -3.71 10.91
N ALA A 93 -9.19 -2.74 11.32
CA ALA A 93 -10.64 -2.77 11.13
C ALA A 93 -11.14 -2.95 9.69
N HIS A 94 -10.30 -2.66 8.69
CA HIS A 94 -10.66 -2.73 7.26
C HIS A 94 -9.63 -3.50 6.43
N LEU A 95 -8.83 -4.38 7.06
CA LEU A 95 -7.86 -5.21 6.35
C LEU A 95 -8.51 -6.10 5.29
N ASP A 96 -9.73 -6.59 5.53
CA ASP A 96 -10.53 -7.35 4.58
C ASP A 96 -10.70 -6.60 3.25
N ARG A 97 -11.03 -5.31 3.32
CA ARG A 97 -11.22 -4.44 2.13
C ARG A 97 -9.92 -4.14 1.42
N VAL A 98 -8.85 -3.86 2.15
CA VAL A 98 -7.50 -3.67 1.59
C VAL A 98 -7.05 -4.94 0.87
N ALA A 99 -7.26 -6.09 1.50
CA ALA A 99 -6.89 -7.41 1.00
C ALA A 99 -7.76 -7.89 -0.15
N ALA A 100 -8.96 -7.33 -0.35
CA ALA A 100 -9.90 -7.76 -1.37
C ALA A 100 -9.36 -7.61 -2.80
N SER A 101 -8.45 -6.66 -3.03
CA SER A 101 -7.80 -6.44 -4.33
C SER A 101 -6.47 -7.20 -4.49
N LEU A 102 -6.00 -7.86 -3.43
CA LEU A 102 -4.74 -8.61 -3.43
C LEU A 102 -4.97 -10.05 -3.93
N VAL A 103 -4.14 -10.51 -4.87
CA VAL A 103 -4.19 -11.90 -5.35
C VAL A 103 -3.73 -12.88 -4.27
N THR A 104 -4.16 -14.14 -4.36
CA THR A 104 -3.60 -15.22 -3.53
C THR A 104 -2.09 -15.34 -3.74
N GLY A 105 -1.32 -15.44 -2.66
CA GLY A 105 0.14 -15.41 -2.68
C GLY A 105 0.75 -14.01 -2.82
N GLY A 106 -0.07 -12.99 -3.03
CA GLY A 106 0.35 -11.59 -3.06
C GLY A 106 0.79 -11.09 -1.69
N LEU A 107 1.53 -9.97 -1.68
CA LEU A 107 2.06 -9.37 -0.46
C LEU A 107 1.24 -8.13 -0.05
N LEU A 108 0.79 -8.11 1.20
CA LEU A 108 0.32 -6.89 1.85
C LEU A 108 1.47 -6.30 2.66
N VAL A 109 1.72 -5.00 2.49
CA VAL A 109 2.64 -4.21 3.33
C VAL A 109 1.84 -3.10 4.00
N VAL A 110 1.83 -3.08 5.33
CA VAL A 110 1.16 -2.05 6.13
C VAL A 110 2.21 -1.17 6.79
N VAL A 111 2.11 0.14 6.55
CA VAL A 111 2.90 1.15 7.24
C VAL A 111 2.00 1.82 8.27
N ALA A 112 2.38 1.74 9.55
CA ALA A 112 1.58 2.22 10.66
C ALA A 112 2.43 3.10 11.58
N THR A 113 1.90 4.24 12.01
CA THR A 113 2.52 5.05 13.07
C THR A 113 2.37 4.39 14.43
N ASN A 114 1.28 3.65 14.64
CA ASN A 114 1.08 2.74 15.75
C ASN A 114 0.47 1.41 15.26
N GLY A 115 1.09 0.28 15.62
CA GLY A 115 0.72 -1.03 15.09
C GLY A 115 -0.20 -1.86 15.98
N LEU A 116 -1.04 -1.24 16.83
CA LEU A 116 -1.80 -1.98 17.85
C LEU A 116 -2.72 -3.02 17.19
N ASN A 117 -2.53 -4.28 17.58
CA ASN A 117 -3.29 -5.45 17.10
C ASN A 117 -3.21 -5.70 15.58
N LEU A 118 -2.30 -5.06 14.84
CA LEU A 118 -2.18 -5.28 13.39
C LEU A 118 -1.78 -6.71 13.06
N GLU A 119 -0.81 -7.27 13.79
CA GLU A 119 -0.39 -8.66 13.55
C GLU A 119 -1.53 -9.67 13.80
N GLU A 120 -2.33 -9.47 14.84
CA GLU A 120 -3.50 -10.30 15.13
C GLU A 120 -4.54 -10.15 14.02
N GLY A 121 -4.89 -8.91 13.66
CA GLY A 121 -5.81 -8.64 12.56
C GLY A 121 -5.34 -9.21 11.23
N LEU A 122 -4.04 -9.17 10.92
CA LEU A 122 -3.49 -9.82 9.73
C LEU A 122 -3.70 -11.35 9.76
N ARG A 123 -3.42 -12.00 10.89
CA ARG A 123 -3.65 -13.46 11.04
C ARG A 123 -5.13 -13.81 10.89
N ASP A 124 -6.01 -13.05 11.52
CA ASP A 124 -7.48 -13.24 11.45
C ASP A 124 -8.02 -13.06 10.03
N ASN A 125 -7.32 -12.30 9.19
CA ASN A 125 -7.65 -12.09 7.77
C ASN A 125 -6.90 -13.06 6.83
N GLY A 126 -6.35 -14.16 7.34
CA GLY A 126 -5.72 -15.20 6.53
C GLY A 126 -4.37 -14.80 5.94
N PHE A 127 -3.61 -13.95 6.64
CA PHE A 127 -2.24 -13.65 6.26
C PHE A 127 -1.22 -14.51 7.01
N GLN A 128 -0.16 -14.90 6.31
CA GLN A 128 0.97 -15.68 6.83
C GLN A 128 2.30 -15.00 6.51
N ASP A 129 3.42 -15.60 6.93
CA ASP A 129 4.77 -15.07 6.75
C ASP A 129 4.94 -13.63 7.25
N LEU A 130 4.35 -13.30 8.41
CA LEU A 130 4.38 -11.95 8.96
C LEU A 130 5.82 -11.54 9.32
N VAL A 131 6.22 -10.37 8.83
CA VAL A 131 7.50 -9.73 9.16
C VAL A 131 7.22 -8.30 9.63
N LEU A 132 7.73 -7.96 10.81
CA LEU A 132 7.71 -6.60 11.34
C LEU A 132 9.10 -5.97 11.23
N ARG A 133 9.17 -4.79 10.61
CA ARG A 133 10.35 -3.92 10.60
C ARG A 133 10.01 -2.64 11.35
N ARG A 134 10.71 -2.38 12.46
CA ARG A 134 10.51 -1.18 13.26
C ARG A 134 11.32 -0.01 12.70
N HIS A 135 10.71 1.16 12.66
CA HIS A 135 11.36 2.41 12.24
C HIS A 135 10.88 3.58 13.09
N GLU A 136 11.72 4.61 13.26
CA GLU A 136 11.44 5.74 14.16
C GLU A 136 10.16 6.52 13.79
N SER A 137 9.82 6.53 12.50
CA SER A 137 8.63 7.18 11.94
C SER A 137 7.40 6.27 11.83
N GLY A 138 7.50 5.01 12.27
CA GLY A 138 6.41 4.03 12.20
C GLY A 138 6.89 2.63 11.83
N ASP A 139 6.08 1.63 12.16
CA ASP A 139 6.33 0.22 11.90
C ASP A 139 5.87 -0.17 10.49
N VAL A 140 6.64 -1.06 9.85
CA VAL A 140 6.29 -1.67 8.56
C VAL A 140 6.06 -3.16 8.76
N HIS A 141 4.81 -3.59 8.57
CA HIS A 141 4.41 -4.99 8.61
C HIS A 141 4.29 -5.50 7.18
N SER A 142 4.80 -6.68 6.87
CA SER A 142 4.52 -7.38 5.61
C SER A 142 4.00 -8.78 5.87
N ALA A 143 3.05 -9.23 5.05
CA ALA A 143 2.44 -10.55 5.18
C ALA A 143 1.90 -11.05 3.84
N ARG A 144 1.90 -12.36 3.61
CA ARG A 144 1.38 -12.99 2.39
C ARG A 144 -0.06 -13.43 2.56
N LYS A 145 -0.90 -13.14 1.57
CA LYS A 145 -2.28 -13.61 1.52
C LYS A 145 -2.32 -15.10 1.19
N THR A 146 -2.98 -15.90 2.03
CA THR A 146 -3.23 -17.32 1.71
C THR A 146 -4.51 -17.50 0.90
N GLY A 147 -4.62 -18.68 0.27
CA GLY A 147 -5.82 -19.10 -0.44
C GLY A 147 -6.91 -19.60 0.50
#